data_AF-A0A010RL98-F1
#
_entry.id   AF-A0A010RL98-F1
#
_cell.length_a   1.000
_cell.length_b   1.000
_cell.length_c   1.000
_cell.angle_alpha   90.00
_cell.angle_beta   90.00
_cell.angle_gamma   90.00
#
_symmetry.space_group_name_H-M   'P 1'
#
loop_
_entity.id
_entity.type
_entity.pdbx_description
1 polymer ?
#
loop_
_entity_poly.entity_id
_entity_poly.type
_entity_poly.pdbx_seq_one_letter_code
_entity_poly.pdbx_strand_id
1 'polypeptide(L)' 'MNNIRLIAALLSKIIANQNALGAAMEELTLWIEKGGSTIVASNIRGVLEALHDNDAIINDGIEKMMASQLIRSRNPD' A
#
# COMPACT_ATOMS: atom_id res chain seq x y z
N MET A 1 -11.38 -8.86 -20.62
CA MET A 1 -10.12 -9.23 -19.93
C MET A 1 -9.19 -8.06 -19.59
N ASN A 2 -9.32 -6.87 -20.19
CA ASN A 2 -8.33 -5.78 -20.03
C ASN A 2 -8.46 -4.99 -18.72
N ASN A 3 -9.69 -4.66 -18.29
CA ASN A 3 -9.88 -3.71 -17.19
C ASN A 3 -9.37 -4.20 -15.83
N ILE A 4 -9.53 -5.49 -15.48
CA ILE A 4 -9.04 -6.02 -14.19
C ILE A 4 -7.51 -5.97 -14.12
N ARG A 5 -6.81 -6.34 -15.21
CA ARG A 5 -5.34 -6.26 -15.26
C ARG A 5 -4.86 -4.82 -15.17
N LEU A 6 -5.54 -3.88 -15.84
CA LEU A 6 -5.23 -2.45 -15.73
C LEU A 6 -5.45 -1.94 -14.31
N ILE A 7 -6.58 -2.28 -13.67
CA ILE A 7 -6.86 -1.88 -12.28
C ILE A 7 -5.80 -2.46 -11.33
N ALA A 8 -5.45 -3.74 -11.46
CA ALA A 8 -4.39 -4.35 -10.66
C ALA A 8 -3.03 -3.66 -10.84
N ALA A 9 -2.68 -3.28 -12.08
CA ALA A 9 -1.45 -2.54 -12.36
C ALA A 9 -1.46 -1.14 -11.75
N LEU A 10 -2.58 -0.42 -11.81
CA LEU A 10 -2.73 0.90 -11.18
C LEU A 10 -2.65 0.80 -9.65
N LEU A 11 -3.34 -0.16 -9.04
CA LEU A 11 -3.28 -0.40 -7.59
C LEU A 11 -1.87 -0.81 -7.14
N SER A 12 -1.14 -1.60 -7.94
CA SER A 12 0.26 -1.93 -7.68
C SER A 12 1.15 -0.68 -7.65
N LYS A 13 0.86 0.33 -8.48
CA LYS A 13 1.56 1.63 -8.42
C LYS A 13 1.19 2.44 -7.20
N ILE A 14 -0.04 2.33 -6.70
CA ILE A 14 -0.42 2.95 -5.42
C ILE A 14 0.35 2.32 -4.26
N ILE A 15 0.46 0.98 -4.21
CA ILE A 15 1.29 0.28 -3.21
C ILE A 15 2.75 0.75 -3.29
N ALA A 16 3.32 0.85 -4.49
CA ALA A 16 4.69 1.34 -4.66
C ALA A 16 4.87 2.79 -4.14
N ASN A 17 3.87 3.66 -4.35
CA ASN A 17 3.90 5.01 -3.82
C ASN A 17 3.77 5.04 -2.29
N GLN A 18 2.90 4.22 -1.69
CA GLN A 18 2.77 4.12 -0.23
C GLN A 18 4.06 3.63 0.42
N ASN A 19 4.70 2.60 -0.14
CA ASN A 19 6.01 2.13 0.31
C ASN A 19 7.09 3.22 0.23
N ALA A 20 7.15 3.96 -0.88
CA ALA A 20 8.13 5.05 -1.06
C ALA A 20 7.89 6.21 -0.07
N LEU A 21 6.62 6.58 0.16
CA LEU A 21 6.24 7.59 1.14
C LEU A 21 6.56 7.11 2.56
N GLY A 22 6.26 5.84 2.88
CA GLY A 22 6.58 5.22 4.17
C GLY A 22 8.07 5.30 4.47
N ALA A 23 8.92 4.86 3.53
CA ALA A 23 10.38 4.93 3.69
C ALA A 23 10.88 6.37 3.91
N ALA A 24 10.38 7.34 3.13
CA ALA A 24 10.75 8.75 3.31
C ALA A 24 10.31 9.30 4.69
N MET A 25 9.13 8.89 5.17
CA MET A 25 8.61 9.29 6.47
C MET A 25 9.34 8.62 7.65
N GLU A 26 9.79 7.37 7.50
CA GLU A 26 10.65 6.70 8.47
C GLU A 26 11.99 7.45 8.64
N GLU A 27 12.63 7.82 7.53
CA GLU A 27 13.88 8.59 7.57
C GLU A 27 13.71 9.96 8.24
N LEU A 28 12.62 10.67 7.91
CA LEU A 28 12.28 11.94 8.56
C LEU A 28 12.00 11.78 10.06
N THR A 29 11.33 10.69 10.46
CA THR A 29 11.07 10.38 11.87
C THR A 29 12.36 10.23 12.64
N LEU A 30 13.32 9.47 12.12
CA LEU A 30 14.63 9.29 12.74
C LEU A 30 15.39 10.61 12.91
N TRP A 31 15.28 11.53 11.95
CA TRP A 31 15.87 12.87 12.06
C TRP A 31 15.18 13.72 13.15
N ILE A 32 13.84 13.69 13.21
CA ILE A 32 13.05 14.44 14.20
C ILE A 32 13.28 13.94 15.62
N GLU A 33 13.41 12.63 15.81
CA GLU A 33 13.68 12.03 17.12
C GLU A 33 15.04 12.42 17.68
N LYS A 34 16.06 12.50 16.81
CA LYS A 34 17.37 13.05 17.19
C LYS A 34 17.30 14.50 17.66
N GLY A 35 16.31 15.25 17.19
CA GLY A 35 16.02 16.63 17.61
C GLY A 35 15.18 16.74 18.90
N GLY A 36 14.77 15.62 19.52
CA GLY A 36 14.06 15.59 20.80
C GLY A 36 12.54 15.77 20.71
N SER A 37 11.95 15.81 19.52
CA SER A 37 10.49 16.00 19.35
C SER A 37 9.75 14.67 19.29
N THR A 38 9.36 14.15 20.46
CA THR A 38 8.69 12.84 20.60
C THR A 38 7.25 12.83 20.10
N ILE A 39 6.52 13.95 20.22
CA ILE A 39 5.13 14.07 19.77
C ILE A 39 5.04 13.97 18.24
N VAL A 40 5.92 14.69 17.53
CA VAL A 40 5.92 14.67 16.06
C VAL A 40 6.30 13.28 15.55
N ALA A 41 7.28 12.63 16.16
CA ALA A 41 7.63 11.25 15.83
C ALA A 41 6.48 10.26 16.08
N SER A 42 5.73 10.43 17.18
CA SER A 42 4.54 9.61 17.45
C SER A 42 3.44 9.79 16.39
N ASN A 43 3.20 11.02 15.94
CA ASN A 43 2.22 11.28 14.89
C ASN A 43 2.64 10.64 13.56
N ILE A 44 3.94 10.72 13.22
CA ILE A 44 4.44 10.08 12.00
C ILE A 44 4.29 8.56 12.05
N ARG A 45 4.55 7.93 13.21
CA ARG A 45 4.30 6.48 13.39
C ARG A 45 2.85 6.10 13.13
N GLY A 46 1.89 6.89 13.61
CA GLY A 46 0.47 6.65 13.31
C GLY A 46 0.13 6.76 11.82
N VAL A 47 0.81 7.65 11.08
CA VAL A 47 0.67 7.72 9.61
C VAL A 47 1.30 6.51 8.92
N LEU A 48 2.46 6.05 9.39
CA LEU A 48 3.12 4.85 8.86
C LEU A 48 2.26 3.59 9.05
N GLU A 49 1.61 3.45 10.21
CA GLU A 49 0.64 2.37 10.47
C GLU A 49 -0.52 2.43 9.46
N ALA A 50 -1.10 3.61 9.24
CA ALA A 50 -2.18 3.76 8.28
C ALA A 50 -1.75 3.44 6.82
N LEU A 51 -0.53 3.80 6.43
CA LEU A 51 0.03 3.42 5.12
C LEU A 51 0.20 1.90 5.00
N HIS A 52 0.71 1.25 6.05
CA HIS A 52 0.89 -0.20 6.09
C HIS A 52 -0.45 -0.96 5.98
N ASP A 53 -1.46 -0.53 6.75
CA ASP A 53 -2.80 -1.13 6.72
C ASP A 53 -3.45 -0.99 5.33
N ASN A 54 -3.28 0.17 4.70
CA ASN A 54 -3.75 0.39 3.33
C ASN A 54 -3.03 -0.51 2.33
N ASP A 55 -1.71 -0.66 2.43
CA ASP A 55 -0.94 -1.56 1.57
C ASP A 55 -1.41 -3.01 1.70
N ALA A 56 -1.69 -3.47 2.92
CA ALA A 56 -2.21 -4.81 3.16
C ALA A 56 -3.58 -5.02 2.48
N ILE A 57 -4.50 -4.07 2.64
CA ILE A 57 -5.84 -4.15 2.03
C ILE A 57 -5.77 -4.11 0.50
N ILE A 58 -4.93 -3.25 -0.09
CA ILE A 58 -4.82 -3.13 -1.54
C ILE A 58 -4.20 -4.40 -2.14
N ASN A 59 -3.18 -4.98 -1.50
CA ASN A 59 -2.59 -6.24 -1.95
C ASN A 59 -3.63 -7.38 -1.96
N ASP A 60 -4.37 -7.56 -0.86
CA ASP A 60 -5.44 -8.56 -0.76
C ASP A 60 -6.53 -8.34 -1.83
N GLY A 61 -6.90 -7.08 -2.08
CA GLY A 61 -7.84 -6.72 -3.15
C GLY A 61 -7.37 -7.14 -4.54
N ILE A 62 -6.09 -6.88 -4.88
CA ILE A 62 -5.49 -7.28 -6.15
C ILE A 62 -5.51 -8.81 -6.29
N GLU A 63 -5.08 -9.54 -5.26
CA GLU A 63 -5.05 -11.01 -5.27
C GLU A 63 -6.43 -11.60 -5.52
N LYS A 64 -7.45 -11.15 -4.78
CA LYS A 64 -8.83 -11.61 -4.93
C LYS A 64 -9.41 -11.30 -6.30
N MET A 65 -9.14 -10.11 -6.85
CA MET A 65 -9.58 -9.72 -8.19
C MET A 65 -8.96 -10.62 -9.27
N MET A 66 -7.65 -10.86 -9.20
CA MET A 66 -6.93 -11.69 -10.17
C MET A 66 -7.35 -13.16 -10.08
N ALA A 67 -7.53 -13.70 -8.87
CA ALA A 67 -8.05 -15.06 -8.66
C ALA A 67 -9.46 -15.22 -9.25
N SER A 68 -10.36 -14.26 -8.99
CA SER A 68 -11.72 -14.26 -9.52
C SER A 68 -11.74 -14.20 -11.05
N GLN A 69 -10.85 -13.39 -11.66
CA GLN A 69 -10.71 -13.33 -13.11
C GLN A 69 -10.23 -14.66 -13.70
N LEU A 70 -9.25 -15.32 -13.05
CA LEU A 70 -8.74 -16.61 -13.50
C LEU A 70 -9.82 -17.69 -13.46
N ILE A 71 -10.60 -17.77 -12.38
CA ILE A 71 -11.72 -18.71 -12.27
C ILE A 71 -12.74 -18.49 -13.39
N ARG A 72 -13.15 -17.23 -13.62
CA ARG A 72 -14.09 -16.89 -14.71
C ARG A 72 -13.54 -17.24 -16.09
N SER A 73 -12.23 -17.09 -16.32
CA SER A 73 -11.62 -17.46 -17.60
C SER A 73 -11.60 -18.97 -17.86
N ARG A 74 -11.69 -19.80 -16.80
CA ARG A 74 -11.70 -21.27 -16.90
C ARG A 74 -13.11 -21.85 -17.06
N ASN A 75 -14.14 -21.13 -16.61
CA ASN A 75 -15.55 -21.46 -16.79
C ASN A 75 -16.26 -20.31 -17.52
N PRO A 76 -16.04 -20.15 -18.84
CA PRO A 76 -16.88 -19.26 -19.63
C PRO A 76 -18.28 -19.88 -19.72
N ASP A 77 -19.29 -19.14 -19.24
CA ASP A 77 -20.71 -19.48 -19.45
C ASP A 77 -21.03 -19.69 -20.95
#